data_AF-A0A2D9WP90-F1
#
_entry.id   AF-A0A2D9WP90-F1
#
_cell.length_a   1.000
_cell.length_b   1.000
_cell.length_c   1.000
_cell.angle_alpha   90.00
_cell.angle_beta   90.00
_cell.angle_gamma   90.00
#
_symmetry.space_group_name_H-M   'P 1'
#
loop_
_entity.id
_entity.type
_entity.pdbx_description
1 polymer ?
#
loop_
_entity_poly.entity_id
_entity_poly.type
_entity_poly.pdbx_seq_one_letter_code
_entity_poly.pdbx_strand_id
1 'polypeptide(L)' 'MKLYRMSKILIAGVIFIALGIASLCIQNTYYGYVDADGILHDSLYLPFAFIFTGIGLLLLLIQGLRKLVAKFANKRLN' A
#
# COMPACT_ATOMS: atom_id res chain seq x y z
N MET A 1 -3.87 -3.36 -31.05
CA MET A 1 -4.07 -2.70 -29.74
C MET A 1 -3.04 -3.28 -28.75
N LYS A 2 -2.01 -2.52 -28.36
CA LYS A 2 -0.95 -3.01 -27.47
C LYS A 2 -1.44 -2.86 -26.03
N LEU A 3 -1.97 -3.93 -25.44
CA LEU A 3 -2.38 -3.92 -24.02
C LEU A 3 -1.13 -3.60 -23.19
N TYR A 4 -1.12 -2.44 -22.53
CA TYR A 4 -0.03 -2.04 -21.65
C TYR A 4 -0.02 -2.99 -20.45
N ARG A 5 0.79 -4.05 -20.53
CA ARG A 5 0.89 -5.06 -19.49
C ARG A 5 1.52 -4.42 -18.25
N MET A 6 0.69 -3.99 -17.31
CA MET A 6 1.13 -3.48 -16.02
C MET A 6 1.98 -4.54 -15.31
N SER A 7 3.06 -4.10 -14.67
CA SER A 7 3.90 -5.05 -13.94
C SER A 7 3.10 -5.62 -12.77
N LYS A 8 3.26 -6.93 -12.52
CA LYS A 8 2.61 -7.60 -11.39
C LYS A 8 2.92 -6.91 -10.06
N ILE A 9 4.13 -6.35 -9.92
CA ILE A 9 4.58 -5.57 -8.76
C ILE A 9 3.79 -4.27 -8.62
N LEU A 10 3.54 -3.55 -9.71
CA LEU A 10 2.75 -2.31 -9.68
C LEU A 10 1.31 -2.62 -9.27
N ILE A 11 0.70 -3.65 -9.86
CA ILE A 11 -0.66 -4.06 -9.52
C ILE A 11 -0.76 -4.44 -8.04
N ALA A 12 0.17 -5.28 -7.55
CA ALA A 12 0.21 -5.66 -6.13
C ALA A 12 0.38 -4.44 -5.22
N GLY A 13 1.29 -3.51 -5.56
CA GLY A 13 1.49 -2.28 -4.82
C GLY A 13 0.22 -1.44 -4.71
N VAL A 14 -0.48 -1.23 -5.83
CA VAL A 14 -1.76 -0.49 -5.86
C VAL A 14 -2.83 -1.20 -5.02
N ILE A 15 -2.93 -2.52 -5.10
CA ILE A 15 -3.88 -3.30 -4.29
C ILE A 15 -3.58 -3.12 -2.80
N PHE A 16 -2.32 -3.21 -2.38
CA PHE A 16 -1.93 -3.03 -0.98
C PHE A 16 -2.21 -1.60 -0.48
N ILE A 17 -1.98 -0.58 -1.30
CA ILE A 17 -2.40 0.80 -0.96
C ILE A 17 -3.93 0.88 -0.80
N ALA A 18 -4.70 0.30 -1.72
CA ALA A 18 -6.15 0.29 -1.64
C ALA A 18 -6.66 -0.41 -0.37
N LEU A 19 -6.05 -1.54 0.01
CA LEU A 19 -6.36 -2.24 1.26
C LEU A 19 -6.01 -1.41 2.50
N GLY A 20 -4.89 -0.67 2.46
CA GLY A 20 -4.50 0.23 3.54
C GLY A 20 -5.50 1.38 3.72
N ILE A 21 -5.92 2.00 2.62
CA ILE A 21 -6.96 3.05 2.63
C ILE A 21 -8.30 2.49 3.11
N ALA A 22 -8.73 1.33 2.61
CA ALA A 22 -9.95 0.69 3.06
C ALA A 22 -9.91 0.40 4.57
N SER A 23 -8.77 -0.06 5.08
CA SER A 23 -8.57 -0.29 6.52
C SER A 23 -8.66 1.02 7.32
N LEU A 24 -8.10 2.14 6.84
CA LEU A 24 -8.29 3.46 7.47
C LEU A 24 -9.76 3.88 7.52
N CYS A 25 -10.50 3.70 6.42
CA CYS A 25 -11.91 4.01 6.37
C CYS A 25 -12.72 3.19 7.39
N ILE A 26 -12.39 1.90 7.52
CA ILE A 26 -13.05 1.00 8.48
C ILE A 26 -12.67 1.37 9.93
N GLN A 27 -11.39 1.67 10.20
CA GLN A 27 -10.94 2.14 11.52
C GLN A 27 -11.76 3.34 12.00
N ASN A 28 -12.09 4.28 11.11
CA ASN A 28 -12.88 5.45 11.46
C ASN A 28 -14.34 5.12 11.82
N THR A 29 -14.82 3.93 11.44
CA THR A 29 -16.16 3.43 11.78
C THR A 29 -16.14 2.62 13.09
N TYR A 30 -15.11 1.81 13.30
CA TYR A 30 -14.92 0.95 14.47
C TYR A 30 -13.81 1.48 15.39
N TYR A 31 -13.76 2.80 15.56
CA TYR A 31 -12.75 3.45 16.39
C TYR A 31 -12.83 2.91 17.83
N GLY A 32 -11.67 2.81 18.49
CA GLY A 32 -11.60 2.18 19.80
C GLY A 32 -12.34 2.98 20.89
N TYR A 33 -13.17 2.30 21.68
CA TYR A 33 -13.93 2.91 22.78
C TYR A 33 -13.66 2.20 24.10
N VAL A 34 -13.93 2.89 25.20
CA VAL A 34 -13.88 2.33 26.55
C VAL A 34 -15.31 2.01 26.96
N ASP A 35 -15.56 0.78 27.42
CA ASP A 35 -16.89 0.37 27.88
C ASP A 35 -17.17 0.80 29.33
N ALA A 36 -18.35 0.42 29.84
CA ALA A 36 -18.79 0.76 31.20
C ALA A 36 -17.92 0.11 32.30
N ASP A 37 -17.23 -0.97 31.98
CA ASP A 37 -16.33 -1.68 32.90
C ASP A 37 -14.88 -1.13 32.83
N GLY A 38 -14.65 -0.09 32.01
CA GLY A 38 -13.35 0.54 31.83
C GLY A 38 -12.42 -0.23 30.88
N ILE A 39 -12.94 -1.21 30.11
CA ILE A 39 -12.16 -2.01 29.17
C ILE A 39 -12.08 -1.27 27.84
N LEU A 40 -10.86 -1.14 27.32
CA LEU A 40 -10.60 -0.58 26.00
C LEU A 40 -10.83 -1.64 24.92
N HIS A 41 -11.80 -1.38 24.06
CA HIS A 41 -12.05 -2.17 22.85
C HIS A 41 -11.48 -1.40 21.66
N ASP A 42 -10.34 -1.85 21.13
CA ASP A 42 -9.72 -1.27 19.94
C ASP A 42 -9.82 -2.23 18.75
N SER A 43 -9.78 -1.68 17.55
CA SER A 43 -9.81 -2.46 16.32
C SER A 43 -8.43 -2.60 15.68
N LEU A 44 -8.21 -3.70 14.96
CA LEU A 44 -6.93 -3.99 14.31
C LEU A 44 -6.74 -3.25 12.98
N TYR A 45 -7.70 -2.40 12.59
CA TYR A 45 -7.69 -1.76 11.27
C TYR A 45 -6.62 -0.67 11.15
N LEU A 46 -6.24 0.00 12.24
CA LEU A 46 -5.13 0.96 12.24
C LEU A 46 -3.76 0.28 12.01
N PRO A 47 -3.40 -0.81 12.73
CA PRO A 47 -2.22 -1.62 12.37
C PRO A 47 -2.24 -2.11 10.92
N PHE A 48 -3.37 -2.63 10.44
CA PHE A 48 -3.48 -3.12 9.06
C PHE A 48 -3.35 -2.01 8.02
N ALA A 49 -3.94 -0.85 8.27
CA ALA A 49 -3.76 0.33 7.45
C ALA A 49 -2.29 0.67 7.27
N PHE A 50 -1.53 0.69 8.38
CA PHE A 50 -0.11 0.99 8.35
C PHE A 50 0.70 -0.07 7.58
N ILE A 51 0.50 -1.36 7.89
CA ILE A 51 1.22 -2.47 7.27
C ILE A 51 0.93 -2.52 5.76
N PHE A 52 -0.34 -2.48 5.36
CA PHE A 52 -0.72 -2.57 3.95
C PHE A 52 -0.25 -1.35 3.16
N THR A 53 -0.40 -0.14 3.71
CA THR A 53 0.12 1.07 3.05
C THR A 53 1.64 1.01 2.92
N GLY A 54 2.34 0.59 3.97
CA GLY A 54 3.81 0.43 3.96
C GLY A 54 4.29 -0.56 2.89
N ILE A 55 3.68 -1.75 2.82
CA ILE A 55 3.98 -2.75 1.78
C ILE A 55 3.69 -2.17 0.39
N GLY A 56 2.54 -1.51 0.21
CA GLY A 56 2.16 -0.89 -1.05
C GLY A 56 3.18 0.14 -1.53
N LEU A 57 3.59 1.05 -0.65
CA LEU A 57 4.60 2.08 -0.95
C LEU A 57 5.95 1.46 -1.29
N LEU A 58 6.40 0.44 -0.55
CA LEU A 58 7.65 -0.27 -0.83
C LEU A 58 7.63 -0.91 -2.23
N LEU A 59 6.55 -1.58 -2.60
CA LEU A 59 6.42 -2.22 -3.92
C LEU A 59 6.45 -1.18 -5.05
N LEU A 60 5.76 -0.05 -4.88
CA LEU A 60 5.77 1.05 -5.85
C LEU A 60 7.15 1.69 -5.96
N LEU A 61 7.86 1.87 -4.85
CA LEU A 61 9.22 2.41 -4.81
C LEU A 61 10.21 1.48 -5.51
N ILE A 62 10.17 0.17 -5.23
CA ILE A 62 10.99 -0.83 -5.93
C ILE A 62 10.74 -0.78 -7.44
N GLN A 63 9.47 -0.70 -7.84
CA GLN A 63 9.12 -0.64 -9.26
C GLN A 63 9.57 0.67 -9.92
N GLY A 64 9.51 1.80 -9.20
CA GLY A 64 10.02 3.10 -9.64
C GLY A 64 11.52 3.08 -9.84
N LEU A 65 12.27 2.61 -8.84
CA LEU A 65 13.73 2.46 -8.91
C LEU A 65 14.15 1.56 -10.07
N ARG A 66 13.47 0.43 -10.27
CA ARG A 66 13.79 -0.48 -11.39
C ARG A 66 13.62 0.20 -12.75
N LYS A 67 12.56 0.99 -12.93
CA LYS A 67 12.35 1.76 -14.16
C LYS A 67 13.40 2.86 -14.33
N LEU A 68 13.77 3.53 -13.24
CA LEU A 68 14.77 4.59 -13.23
C LEU A 68 16.15 4.05 -13.64
N VAL A 69 16.60 2.96 -13.03
CA VAL A 69 17.86 2.28 -13.36
C VAL A 69 17.88 1.83 -14.83
N ALA A 70 16.80 1.19 -15.30
CA ALA A 70 16.69 0.77 -16.70
C ALA A 70 16.76 1.96 -17.68
N LYS A 71 16.14 3.09 -17.33
CA LYS A 71 16.20 4.32 -18.14
C LYS A 71 17.63 4.87 -18.24
N PHE A 72 18.37 4.90 -17.12
CA PHE A 72 19.75 5.36 -17.11
C PHE A 72 20.70 4.41 -17.86
N ALA A 73 20.51 3.10 -17.73
CA ALA A 73 21.29 2.10 -18.46
C ALA A 73 21.11 2.24 -19.98
N ASN A 74 19.86 2.36 -20.45
CA ASN A 74 19.58 2.56 -21.88
C ASN A 74 20.14 3.89 -22.42
N LYS A 75 20.10 4.96 -21.62
CA LYS A 75 20.69 6.26 -22.03
C LYS A 75 22.21 6.18 -22.18
N ARG A 76 22.90 5.27 -21.49
CA ARG A 76 24.36 5.10 -21.60
C ARG A 76 24.79 4.33 -22.86
N LEU A 77 23.91 3.52 -23.43
CA LEU A 77 24.19 2.65 -24.58
C LEU A 77 23.83 3.28 -25.94
N ASN A 78 23.27 4.49 -25.94
CA ASN A 78 22.73 5.19 -27.10
C ASN A 78 23.37 6.57 -27.22
#